data_AF-A0A395YVI3-F1
#
_entry.id   AF-A0A395YVI3-F1
#
_cell.length_a   1.000
_cell.length_b   1.000
_cell.length_c   1.000
_cell.angle_alpha   90.00
_cell.angle_beta   90.00
_cell.angle_gamma   90.00
#
_symmetry.space_group_name_H-M   'P 1'
#
loop_
_entity.id
_entity.type
_entity.pdbx_description
1 polymer ?
#
loop_
_entity_poly.entity_id
_entity_poly.type
_entity_poly.pdbx_seq_one_letter_code
_entity_poly.pdbx_strand_id
1 'polypeptide(L)'
;MKIHYFYKREYSQGFYDLVIEAWLEEKETSMQGVERLSFTRLEKLRIFLSKDDHFHCYDFKHEFGKNSCIGHFAHTRKKLKEDMNKWKLKPIDRRNYERFRKVALTLYRKQSLIDFSDFKGRQTYAIRQIIGD
;
A
#
# COMPACT_ATOMS: atom_id res chain seq x y z
N MET A 1 -10.02 22.50 -0.42
CA MET A 1 -9.18 21.28 -0.29
C MET A 1 -10.10 20.08 -0.20
N LYS A 2 -9.84 19.03 -0.98
CA LYS A 2 -10.66 17.80 -1.01
C LYS A 2 -9.73 16.61 -0.95
N ILE A 3 -10.11 15.55 -0.24
CA ILE A 3 -9.33 14.30 -0.22
C ILE A 3 -10.05 13.26 -1.08
N HIS A 4 -9.29 12.56 -1.91
CA HIS A 4 -9.75 11.43 -2.71
C HIS A 4 -9.19 10.15 -2.12
N TYR A 5 -10.07 9.20 -1.84
CA TYR A 5 -9.71 7.92 -1.24
C TYR A 5 -9.90 6.80 -2.26
N PHE A 6 -8.95 5.88 -2.26
CA PHE A 6 -8.98 4.72 -3.13
C PHE A 6 -8.59 3.45 -2.37
N TYR A 7 -9.03 2.31 -2.88
CA TYR A 7 -8.65 1.01 -2.37
C TYR A 7 -8.51 -0.04 -3.47
N LYS A 8 -7.67 -1.03 -3.21
CA LYS A 8 -7.60 -2.30 -3.93
C LYS A 8 -7.69 -3.38 -2.87
N ARG A 9 -8.55 -4.37 -3.08
CA ARG A 9 -8.67 -5.52 -2.18
C ARG A 9 -8.78 -6.79 -3.00
N GLU A 10 -7.90 -7.73 -2.74
CA GLU A 10 -7.91 -9.09 -3.27
C GLU A 10 -7.93 -10.04 -2.08
N TYR A 11 -8.87 -10.98 -2.07
CA TYR A 11 -9.00 -11.95 -0.98
C TYR A 11 -9.43 -13.31 -1.50
N SER A 12 -8.87 -14.37 -0.93
CA SER A 12 -9.28 -15.76 -1.09
C SER A 12 -8.90 -16.55 0.16
N GLN A 13 -9.17 -17.85 0.21
CA GLN A 13 -8.78 -18.68 1.35
C GLN A 13 -7.25 -18.65 1.50
N GLY A 14 -6.77 -18.28 2.70
CA GLY A 14 -5.35 -18.15 2.97
C GLY A 14 -4.67 -16.88 2.41
N PHE A 15 -5.38 -16.00 1.69
CA PHE A 15 -4.78 -14.84 1.04
C PHE A 15 -5.57 -13.55 1.25
N TYR A 16 -4.87 -12.47 1.59
CA TYR A 16 -5.44 -11.14 1.76
C TYR A 16 -4.45 -10.04 1.37
N ASP A 17 -4.73 -9.31 0.30
CA ASP A 17 -3.99 -8.09 -0.09
C ASP A 17 -4.95 -6.90 -0.08
N LEU A 18 -4.67 -5.93 0.79
CA LEU A 18 -5.41 -4.67 0.89
C LEU A 18 -4.43 -3.52 0.71
N VAL A 19 -4.73 -2.66 -0.26
CA VAL A 19 -4.07 -1.35 -0.47
C VAL A 19 -5.11 -0.26 -0.31
N ILE A 20 -4.79 0.80 0.44
CA ILE A 20 -5.58 2.03 0.49
C ILE A 20 -4.68 3.23 0.22
N GLU A 21 -5.19 4.21 -0.53
CA GLU A 21 -4.48 5.45 -0.85
C GLU A 21 -5.37 6.68 -0.62
N ALA A 22 -4.80 7.74 -0.05
CA ALA A 22 -5.45 9.03 0.14
C ALA A 22 -4.64 10.15 -0.53
N TRP A 23 -5.32 10.93 -1.36
CA TRP A 23 -4.74 12.01 -2.17
C TRP A 23 -5.41 13.35 -1.86
N LEU A 24 -4.63 14.34 -1.41
CA LEU A 24 -5.08 15.70 -1.21
C LEU A 24 -5.12 16.44 -2.55
N GLU A 25 -6.28 17.01 -2.87
CA GLU A 25 -6.46 17.92 -4.00
C GLU A 25 -6.24 19.37 -3.59
N GLU A 26 -5.35 20.02 -4.33
CA GLU A 26 -5.04 21.44 -4.22
C GLU A 26 -5.15 22.09 -5.61
N LYS A 27 -5.32 23.41 -5.62
CA LYS A 27 -5.18 24.19 -6.84
C LYS A 27 -3.73 24.62 -6.94
N GLU A 28 -3.18 24.58 -8.14
CA GLU A 28 -1.88 25.13 -8.44
C GLU A 28 -1.93 25.93 -9.75
N THR A 29 -1.01 26.88 -9.87
CA THR A 29 -0.76 27.58 -11.13
C THR A 29 0.54 27.02 -11.70
N SER A 30 0.50 26.53 -12.94
CA SER A 30 1.70 26.05 -13.61
C SER A 30 2.71 27.19 -13.83
N MET A 31 3.96 26.86 -14.16
CA MET A 31 4.96 27.86 -14.55
C MET A 31 4.54 28.70 -15.77
N GLN A 32 3.56 28.23 -16.55
CA GLN A 32 3.00 28.92 -17.71
C GLN A 32 1.75 29.76 -17.36
N GLY A 33 1.43 29.91 -16.07
CA GLY A 33 0.26 30.69 -15.62
C GLY A 33 -1.07 29.95 -15.72
N VAL A 34 -1.08 28.64 -16.00
CA VAL A 34 -2.32 27.87 -16.18
C VAL A 34 -2.79 27.32 -14.84
N GLU A 35 -4.01 27.68 -14.42
CA GLU A 35 -4.66 27.05 -13.26
C GLU A 35 -4.98 25.59 -13.52
N ARG A 36 -4.60 24.73 -12.59
CA ARG A 36 -4.87 23.29 -12.65
C ARG A 36 -4.97 22.69 -11.26
N LEU A 37 -5.33 21.40 -11.19
CA LEU A 37 -5.28 20.66 -9.93
C LEU A 37 -3.91 20.01 -9.75
N SER A 38 -3.49 19.91 -8.50
CA SER A 38 -2.42 19.03 -8.05
C SER A 38 -2.96 18.02 -7.05
N PHE A 39 -2.30 16.87 -6.98
CA PHE A 39 -2.66 15.83 -6.02
C PHE A 39 -1.42 15.35 -5.26
N THR A 40 -1.45 15.51 -3.94
CA THR A 40 -0.37 15.11 -3.03
C THR A 40 -0.79 13.89 -2.22
N ARG A 41 0.02 12.84 -2.18
CA ARG A 41 -0.31 11.61 -1.43
C ARG A 41 -0.14 11.85 0.06
N LEU A 42 -1.25 11.76 0.79
CA LEU A 42 -1.27 11.89 2.24
C LEU A 42 -0.89 10.57 2.92
N GLU A 43 -1.40 9.47 2.39
CA GLU A 43 -1.23 8.15 2.99
C GLU A 43 -1.38 7.05 1.95
N LYS A 44 -0.51 6.06 2.02
CA LYS A 44 -0.62 4.75 1.37
C LYS A 44 -0.37 3.67 2.40
N LEU A 45 -1.29 2.75 2.54
CA LEU A 45 -1.15 1.61 3.44
C LEU A 45 -1.42 0.34 2.66
N ARG A 46 -0.49 -0.62 2.73
CA ARG A 46 -0.63 -1.97 2.21
C ARG A 46 -0.47 -2.98 3.35
N ILE A 47 -1.37 -3.95 3.39
CA ILE A 47 -1.20 -5.18 4.16
C ILE A 47 -1.40 -6.37 3.23
N PHE A 48 -0.45 -7.29 3.27
CA PHE A 48 -0.42 -8.51 2.51
C PHE A 48 -0.24 -9.68 3.48
N LEU A 49 -1.19 -10.61 3.45
CA LEU A 49 -1.19 -11.85 4.23
C LEU A 49 -1.31 -13.00 3.25
N SER A 50 -0.42 -13.97 3.35
CA SER A 50 -0.55 -15.24 2.64
C SER A 50 -0.18 -16.36 3.60
N LYS A 51 -1.06 -17.33 3.81
CA LYS A 51 -0.84 -18.43 4.74
C LYS A 51 -1.47 -19.71 4.19
N ASP A 52 -0.73 -20.81 4.29
CA ASP A 52 -1.23 -22.17 4.18
C ASP A 52 -0.65 -23.06 5.30
N ASP A 53 -0.69 -24.38 5.13
CA ASP A 53 -0.15 -25.34 6.11
C ASP A 53 1.39 -25.39 6.12
N HIS A 54 2.06 -24.82 5.12
CA HIS A 54 3.51 -24.89 4.90
C HIS A 54 4.21 -23.53 5.05
N PHE A 55 3.51 -22.42 4.90
CA PHE A 55 4.08 -21.08 4.99
C PHE A 55 3.15 -20.07 5.64
N HIS A 56 3.75 -19.01 6.18
CA HIS A 56 3.06 -17.82 6.63
C HIS A 56 3.87 -16.58 6.25
N CYS A 57 3.39 -15.85 5.25
CA CYS A 57 4.00 -14.65 4.70
C CYS A 57 3.19 -13.41 5.09
N TYR A 58 3.90 -12.40 5.58
CA TYR A 58 3.32 -11.14 6.00
C TYR A 58 4.15 -9.96 5.46
N ASP A 59 3.52 -9.05 4.73
CA ASP A 59 4.12 -7.78 4.30
C ASP A 59 3.19 -6.62 4.72
N PHE A 60 3.79 -5.59 5.31
CA PHE A 60 3.10 -4.38 5.71
C PHE A 60 3.93 -3.15 5.36
N LYS A 61 3.33 -2.25 4.58
CA LYS A 61 3.94 -0.99 4.18
C LYS A 61 2.99 0.15 4.51
N HIS A 62 3.47 1.12 5.28
CA HIS A 62 2.69 2.29 5.65
C HIS A 62 3.49 3.56 5.39
N GLU A 63 3.09 4.29 4.36
CA GLU A 63 3.72 5.54 3.91
C GLU A 63 2.75 6.69 4.18
N PHE A 64 3.15 7.72 4.94
CA PHE A 64 2.28 8.87 5.22
C PHE A 64 3.10 10.14 5.44
N GLY A 65 2.49 11.30 5.17
CA GLY A 65 3.14 12.59 5.40
C GLY A 65 2.19 13.76 5.20
N LYS A 66 2.12 14.66 6.19
CA LYS A 66 1.29 15.89 6.13
C LYS A 66 1.76 16.85 5.01
N ASN A 67 3.05 16.84 4.71
CA ASN A 67 3.70 17.63 3.65
C ASN A 67 4.56 16.71 2.76
N SER A 68 3.96 15.61 2.31
CA SER A 68 4.64 14.63 1.46
C SER A 68 5.09 15.25 0.14
N CYS A 69 6.29 14.91 -0.34
CA CYS A 69 6.76 15.27 -1.68
C CYS A 69 6.20 14.36 -2.79
N ILE A 70 5.35 13.40 -2.43
CA ILE A 70 4.80 12.41 -3.36
C ILE A 70 3.57 13.00 -4.06
N GLY A 71 3.80 13.61 -5.22
CA GLY A 71 2.76 14.13 -6.10
C GLY A 71 2.27 13.11 -7.14
N HIS A 72 1.09 13.35 -7.71
CA HIS A 72 0.57 12.65 -8.89
C HIS A 72 0.62 13.55 -10.12
N PHE A 73 0.93 12.99 -11.29
CA PHE A 73 0.97 13.72 -12.58
C PHE A 73 -0.42 14.09 -13.15
N ALA A 74 -1.49 13.90 -12.39
CA ALA A 74 -2.84 14.19 -12.86
C ALA A 74 -3.17 15.65 -12.56
N HIS A 75 -3.76 16.33 -13.53
CA HIS A 75 -4.18 17.73 -13.38
C HIS A 75 -5.70 17.91 -13.36
N THR A 76 -6.44 16.80 -13.43
CA THR A 76 -7.90 16.75 -13.31
C THR A 76 -8.31 15.56 -12.47
N ARG A 77 -9.47 15.66 -11.80
CA ARG A 77 -10.07 14.56 -11.03
C ARG A 77 -10.36 13.33 -11.90
N LYS A 78 -10.75 13.56 -13.15
CA LYS A 78 -11.02 12.48 -14.13
C LYS A 78 -9.75 11.67 -14.39
N LYS A 79 -8.64 12.35 -14.72
CA LYS A 79 -7.35 11.71 -14.98
C LYS A 79 -6.80 10.98 -13.75
N LEU A 80 -6.95 11.56 -12.55
CA LEU A 80 -6.59 10.87 -11.31
C LEU A 80 -7.34 9.54 -11.19
N LYS A 81 -8.67 9.54 -11.37
CA LYS A 81 -9.47 8.31 -11.29
C LYS A 81 -9.10 7.28 -12.35
N GLU A 82 -8.82 7.72 -13.58
CA GLU A 82 -8.38 6.85 -14.67
C GLU A 82 -7.05 6.17 -14.34
N ASP A 83 -6.08 6.93 -13.82
CA ASP A 83 -4.77 6.39 -13.45
C ASP A 83 -4.86 5.45 -12.24
N MET A 84 -5.66 5.78 -11.22
CA MET A 84 -5.95 4.85 -10.12
C MET A 84 -6.57 3.54 -10.63
N ASN A 85 -7.51 3.62 -11.57
CA ASN A 85 -8.16 2.45 -12.13
C ASN A 85 -7.20 1.53 -12.89
N LYS A 86 -6.18 2.07 -13.57
CA LYS A 86 -5.10 1.27 -14.20
C LYS A 86 -4.35 0.41 -13.16
N TRP A 87 -4.24 0.90 -11.93
CA TRP A 87 -3.65 0.17 -10.80
C TRP A 87 -4.68 -0.66 -10.01
N LYS A 88 -5.88 -0.84 -10.54
CA LYS A 88 -7.01 -1.53 -9.91
C LYS A 88 -7.47 -0.89 -8.59
N LEU A 89 -7.12 0.37 -8.36
CA LEU A 89 -7.56 1.17 -7.22
C LEU A 89 -8.92 1.80 -7.54
N LYS A 90 -9.95 1.39 -6.81
CA LYS A 90 -11.32 1.88 -6.95
C LYS A 90 -11.56 3.02 -5.96
N PRO A 91 -12.38 4.04 -6.29
CA PRO A 91 -12.72 5.11 -5.36
C PRO A 91 -13.55 4.57 -4.18
N ILE A 92 -13.33 5.12 -2.99
CA ILE A 92 -14.13 4.89 -1.78
C ILE A 92 -14.41 6.19 -1.04
N ASP A 93 -15.38 6.15 -0.13
CA ASP A 93 -15.59 7.21 0.84
C ASP A 93 -14.59 7.13 2.01
N ARG A 94 -14.53 8.24 2.76
CA ARG A 94 -13.67 8.39 3.94
C ARG A 94 -13.98 7.35 5.03
N ARG A 95 -15.26 7.04 5.27
CA ARG A 95 -15.67 6.13 6.34
C ARG A 95 -15.14 4.72 6.09
N ASN A 96 -15.27 4.24 4.86
CA ASN A 96 -14.74 2.96 4.44
C ASN A 96 -13.21 2.95 4.41
N TYR A 97 -12.58 4.07 4.02
CA TYR A 97 -11.12 4.22 4.09
C TYR A 97 -10.62 4.06 5.53
N GLU A 98 -11.19 4.81 6.48
CA GLU A 98 -10.83 4.74 7.90
C GLU A 98 -11.12 3.36 8.51
N ARG A 99 -12.21 2.70 8.09
CA ARG A 99 -12.52 1.33 8.49
C ARG A 99 -11.44 0.35 8.02
N PHE A 100 -11.06 0.39 6.75
CA PHE A 100 -10.01 -0.47 6.20
C PHE A 100 -8.65 -0.18 6.83
N ARG A 101 -8.32 1.10 7.04
CA ARG A 101 -7.11 1.52 7.77
C ARG A 101 -7.05 0.91 9.17
N LYS A 102 -8.15 0.98 9.93
CA LYS A 102 -8.23 0.38 11.28
C LYS A 102 -8.06 -1.14 11.23
N VAL A 103 -8.68 -1.83 10.27
CA VAL A 103 -8.56 -3.27 10.11
C VAL A 103 -7.10 -3.67 9.81
N ALA A 104 -6.46 -3.00 8.85
CA ALA A 104 -5.08 -3.31 8.47
C ALA A 104 -4.10 -3.10 9.62
N LEU A 105 -4.20 -1.97 10.34
CA LEU A 105 -3.37 -1.70 11.52
C LEU A 105 -3.60 -2.71 12.65
N THR A 106 -4.84 -3.15 12.83
CA THR A 106 -5.18 -4.17 13.84
C THR A 106 -4.60 -5.53 13.46
N LEU A 107 -4.69 -5.92 12.19
CA LEU A 107 -4.11 -7.16 11.68
C LEU A 107 -2.60 -7.17 11.89
N TYR A 108 -1.91 -6.06 11.57
CA TYR A 108 -0.48 -5.94 11.83
C TYR A 108 -0.10 -6.16 13.29
N ARG A 109 -0.80 -5.47 14.21
CA ARG A 109 -0.54 -5.58 15.65
C ARG A 109 -0.80 -6.96 16.24
N LYS A 110 -1.63 -7.78 15.57
CA LYS A 110 -1.97 -9.13 16.02
C LYS A 110 -0.98 -10.19 15.57
N GLN A 111 -0.08 -9.89 14.62
CA GLN A 111 0.84 -10.90 14.15
C GLN A 111 2.01 -11.10 15.11
N SER A 112 2.26 -12.36 15.41
CA SER A 112 3.50 -12.80 16.04
C SER A 112 4.66 -12.49 15.09
N LEU A 113 5.67 -11.80 15.62
CA LEU A 113 6.93 -11.64 14.92
C LEU A 113 7.65 -12.99 14.86
N ILE A 114 8.55 -13.12 13.90
CA ILE A 114 9.39 -14.31 13.75
C ILE A 114 10.19 -14.52 15.05
N ASP A 115 10.11 -15.71 15.63
CA ASP A 115 11.01 -16.12 16.70
C ASP A 115 12.30 -16.65 16.06
N PHE A 116 13.39 -15.89 16.18
CA PHE A 116 14.67 -16.30 15.61
C PHE A 116 15.24 -17.57 16.26
N SER A 117 14.73 -18.00 17.42
CA SER A 117 15.13 -19.26 18.04
C SER A 117 14.66 -20.49 17.26
N ASP A 118 13.59 -20.38 16.46
CA ASP A 118 13.07 -21.45 15.59
C ASP A 118 14.09 -21.88 14.52
N PHE A 119 15.09 -21.05 14.24
CA PHE A 119 16.11 -21.29 13.21
C PHE A 119 17.43 -21.83 13.77
N LYS A 120 17.47 -22.20 15.05
CA LYS A 120 18.66 -22.81 15.67
C LYS A 120 18.77 -24.28 15.26
N GLY A 121 19.90 -24.65 14.66
CA GLY A 121 20.20 -26.03 14.26
C GLY A 121 21.29 -26.08 13.19
N ARG A 122 21.85 -27.27 12.91
CA ARG A 122 22.68 -27.44 11.72
C ARG A 122 21.78 -27.38 10.49
N GLN A 123 22.17 -26.57 9.51
CA GLN A 123 21.56 -26.59 8.18
C GLN A 123 21.59 -28.04 7.64
N THR A 124 20.43 -28.60 7.34
CA THR A 124 20.29 -30.01 6.90
C THR A 124 20.34 -30.16 5.38
N TYR A 125 20.39 -29.06 4.64
CA TYR A 125 20.49 -29.03 3.18
C TYR A 125 21.82 -28.43 2.74
N ALA A 126 22.45 -29.04 1.73
CA ALA A 126 23.68 -28.53 1.14
C ALA A 126 23.35 -27.39 0.15
N ILE A 127 23.93 -26.20 0.37
CA ILE A 127 23.99 -25.16 -0.67
C ILE A 127 25.21 -25.48 -1.54
N ARG A 128 24.98 -25.89 -2.80
CA ARG A 128 26.05 -25.94 -3.79
C ARG A 128 26.36 -24.51 -4.23
N GLN A 129 27.39 -23.93 -3.65
CA GLN A 129 27.91 -22.64 -4.09
C GLN A 129 28.56 -22.85 -5.46
N ILE A 130 27.94 -22.37 -6.54
CA ILE A 130 28.64 -22.26 -7.82
C ILE A 130 29.55 -21.04 -7.68
N ILE A 131 30.78 -21.29 -7.23
CA ILE A 131 31.85 -20.32 -7.36
C ILE A 131 32.27 -20.39 -8.82
N GLY A 132 31.87 -19.39 -9.62
CA GLY A 132 32.43 -19.18 -10.94
C GLY A 132 33.78 -18.48 -10.81
N ASP A 133 34.75 -18.88 -11.63
CA ASP A 133 36.08 -18.25 -11.73
C ASP A 133 36.01 -16.74 -12.05
#